data_AF-A0AAV6B493-F1
#
_entry.id   AF-A0AAV6B493-F1
#
_cell.length_a   1.000
_cell.length_b   1.000
_cell.length_c   1.000
_cell.angle_alpha   90.00
_cell.angle_beta   90.00
_cell.angle_gamma   90.00
#
_symmetry.space_group_name_H-M   'P 1'
#
loop_
_entity.id
_entity.type
_entity.pdbx_description
1 polymer ?
#
loop_
_entity_poly.entity_id
_entity_poly.type
_entity_poly.pdbx_seq_one_letter_code
_entity_poly.pdbx_strand_id
1 'polypeptide(L)'
;MKIEGIKGCYEKTGGLFYFARMCSKIRLRAAGKLPEAYDAMLGNGFDGRTCRYLSVRYEEVKAQVLSGKSDGQVLDWCLANGRRLTDEQVLIYNSFMSKRGWRDDETDGFIPEMIKEYGLKDDGNVITDFDLIEVDEGRWYPDMWRDAWK
;
A
#
# COMPACT_ATOMS: atom_id res chain seq x y z
N MET A 1 7.46 1.08 13.23
CA MET A 1 7.51 -0.23 13.87
C MET A 1 7.74 -1.33 12.83
N LYS A 2 8.79 -2.13 12.98
CA LYS A 2 9.03 -3.29 12.10
C LYS A 2 8.00 -4.40 12.34
N ILE A 3 7.31 -4.84 11.29
CA ILE A 3 6.36 -5.96 11.32
C ILE A 3 6.90 -7.09 10.45
N GLU A 4 7.12 -8.27 11.02
CA GLU A 4 7.63 -9.41 10.25
C GLU A 4 6.57 -9.94 9.26
N GLY A 5 6.97 -10.12 8.00
CA GLY A 5 6.10 -10.66 6.95
C GLY A 5 5.19 -9.64 6.27
N ILE A 6 5.15 -8.37 6.71
CA ILE A 6 4.44 -7.31 5.97
C ILE A 6 5.27 -6.92 4.74
N LYS A 7 4.62 -6.75 3.59
CA LYS A 7 5.31 -6.29 2.38
C LYS A 7 5.47 -4.77 2.34
N GLY A 8 6.49 -4.32 1.62
CA GLY A 8 6.73 -2.90 1.37
C GLY A 8 5.64 -2.29 0.49
N CYS A 9 5.45 -0.98 0.61
CA CYS A 9 4.53 -0.20 -0.21
C CYS A 9 4.92 -0.25 -1.70
N TYR A 10 6.21 -0.29 -2.00
CA TYR A 10 6.73 -0.35 -3.37
C TYR A 10 6.81 -1.75 -3.98
N GLU A 11 6.51 -2.82 -3.21
CA GLU A 11 6.54 -4.18 -3.74
C GLU A 11 5.44 -4.37 -4.80
N LYS A 12 5.85 -4.68 -6.04
CA LYS A 12 4.93 -4.82 -7.18
C LYS A 12 4.30 -6.22 -7.24
N THR A 13 3.00 -6.26 -7.48
CA THR A 13 2.28 -7.45 -7.99
C THR A 13 1.68 -7.11 -9.34
N GLY A 14 2.06 -7.83 -10.40
CA GLY A 14 1.56 -7.55 -11.76
C GLY A 14 1.72 -6.08 -12.19
N GLY A 15 2.79 -5.42 -11.76
CA GLY A 15 3.06 -4.00 -12.03
C GLY A 15 2.52 -3.02 -10.99
N LEU A 16 1.55 -3.40 -10.16
CA LEU A 16 0.92 -2.52 -9.17
C LEU A 16 1.70 -2.49 -7.84
N PHE A 17 2.09 -1.29 -7.41
CA PHE A 17 2.54 -1.05 -6.04
C PHE A 17 1.46 -1.39 -5.01
N TYR A 18 1.89 -1.63 -3.78
CA TYR A 18 1.04 -1.82 -2.59
C TYR A 18 0.15 -3.07 -2.58
N PHE A 19 -0.12 -3.70 -3.71
CA PHE A 19 -1.03 -4.84 -3.77
C PHE A 19 -0.55 -6.01 -2.90
N ALA A 20 0.73 -6.37 -2.99
CA ALA A 20 1.36 -7.37 -2.11
C ALA A 20 1.24 -7.00 -0.63
N ARG A 21 1.38 -5.71 -0.30
CA ARG A 21 1.21 -5.19 1.06
C ARG A 21 -0.20 -5.39 1.58
N MET A 22 -1.22 -5.03 0.82
CA MET A 22 -2.63 -5.29 1.18
C MET A 22 -2.87 -6.78 1.44
N CYS A 23 -2.40 -7.67 0.56
CA CYS A 23 -2.53 -9.11 0.75
C CYS A 23 -1.79 -9.60 2.01
N SER A 24 -0.58 -9.11 2.29
CA SER A 24 0.16 -9.48 3.50
C SER A 24 -0.52 -9.00 4.78
N LYS A 25 -1.12 -7.80 4.80
CA LYS A 25 -1.92 -7.30 5.93
C LYS A 25 -3.08 -8.24 6.24
N ILE A 26 -3.79 -8.71 5.22
CA ILE A 26 -4.88 -9.69 5.39
C ILE A 26 -4.35 -10.99 6.02
N ARG A 27 -3.23 -11.53 5.51
CA ARG A 27 -2.65 -12.78 6.04
C ARG A 27 -2.16 -12.60 7.49
N LEU A 28 -1.48 -11.50 7.79
CA LEU A 28 -0.99 -11.20 9.14
C LEU A 28 -2.14 -11.01 10.13
N ARG A 29 -3.22 -10.34 9.72
CA ARG A 29 -4.42 -10.19 10.55
C ARG A 29 -5.04 -11.54 10.88
N ALA A 30 -5.19 -12.41 9.88
CA ALA A 30 -5.72 -13.76 10.09
C ALA A 30 -4.82 -14.62 11.00
N ALA A 31 -3.50 -14.37 10.98
CA ALA A 31 -2.54 -15.05 11.84
C ALA A 31 -2.41 -14.43 13.26
N GLY A 32 -3.14 -13.35 13.58
CA GLY A 32 -2.99 -12.62 14.85
C GLY A 32 -1.64 -11.91 15.01
N LYS A 33 -0.95 -11.64 13.90
CA LYS A 33 0.39 -11.03 13.87
C LYS A 33 0.39 -9.57 13.41
N LEU A 34 -0.76 -9.04 13.02
CA LEU A 34 -0.90 -7.63 12.67
C LEU A 34 -1.27 -6.82 13.93
N PRO A 35 -0.57 -5.72 14.24
CA PRO A 35 -0.89 -4.85 15.38
C PRO A 35 -2.33 -4.30 15.31
N GLU A 36 -3.00 -4.21 16.46
CA GLU A 36 -4.40 -3.78 16.57
C GLU A 36 -4.66 -2.38 16.00
N ALA A 37 -3.67 -1.49 16.07
CA ALA A 37 -3.76 -0.14 15.49
C ALA A 37 -4.10 -0.12 13.98
N TYR A 38 -3.87 -1.23 13.26
CA TYR A 38 -4.21 -1.34 11.85
C TYR A 38 -5.69 -1.63 11.59
N ASP A 39 -6.46 -2.09 12.58
CA ASP A 39 -7.79 -2.68 12.38
C ASP A 39 -8.79 -1.70 11.77
N ALA A 40 -8.79 -0.45 12.22
CA ALA A 40 -9.68 0.59 11.68
C ALA A 40 -9.41 0.88 10.20
N MET A 41 -8.16 0.69 9.75
CA MET A 41 -7.72 1.04 8.39
C MET A 41 -7.73 -0.14 7.41
N LEU A 42 -8.01 -1.36 7.85
CA LEU A 42 -8.13 -2.52 6.95
C LEU A 42 -9.30 -2.33 5.97
N GLY A 43 -9.00 -2.39 4.67
CA GLY A 43 -10.00 -2.13 3.61
C GLY A 43 -10.32 -0.64 3.40
N ASN A 44 -9.75 0.24 4.21
CA ASN A 44 -9.81 1.69 4.07
C ASN A 44 -8.46 2.23 3.55
N GLY A 45 -8.28 3.56 3.52
CA GLY A 45 -7.05 4.18 3.06
C GLY A 45 -6.57 3.61 1.72
N PHE A 46 -5.31 3.19 1.66
CA PHE A 46 -4.72 2.56 0.48
C PHE A 46 -5.33 1.20 0.10
N ASP A 47 -5.73 0.34 1.05
CA ASP A 47 -6.42 -0.92 0.73
C ASP A 47 -7.72 -0.62 -0.04
N GLY A 48 -8.51 0.32 0.48
CA GLY A 48 -9.76 0.74 -0.11
C GLY A 48 -9.57 1.43 -1.46
N ARG A 49 -8.55 2.31 -1.59
CA ARG A 49 -8.21 2.95 -2.87
C ARG A 49 -7.81 1.90 -3.92
N THR A 50 -7.02 0.90 -3.54
CA THR A 50 -6.64 -0.24 -4.39
C THR A 50 -7.87 -1.01 -4.87
N CYS A 51 -8.75 -1.39 -3.94
CA CYS A 51 -9.97 -2.14 -4.26
C CYS A 51 -10.92 -1.34 -5.17
N ARG A 52 -11.15 -0.06 -4.88
CA ARG A 52 -11.98 0.83 -5.73
C ARG A 52 -11.39 1.00 -7.12
N TYR A 53 -10.07 1.18 -7.24
CA TYR A 53 -9.41 1.32 -8.54
C TYR A 53 -9.57 0.07 -9.41
N LEU A 54 -9.50 -1.11 -8.77
CA LEU A 54 -9.73 -2.42 -9.40
C LEU A 54 -11.21 -2.80 -9.53
N SER A 55 -12.14 -1.98 -9.03
CA SER A 55 -13.59 -2.21 -9.06
C SER A 55 -14.02 -3.53 -8.39
N VAL A 56 -13.41 -3.86 -7.24
CA VAL A 56 -13.75 -5.03 -6.41
C VAL A 56 -13.99 -4.61 -4.96
N ARG A 57 -14.68 -5.44 -4.17
CA ARG A 57 -14.85 -5.17 -2.73
C ARG A 57 -13.70 -5.78 -1.93
N TYR A 58 -13.25 -5.08 -0.89
CA TYR A 58 -12.17 -5.55 -0.02
C TYR A 58 -12.46 -6.93 0.59
N GLU A 59 -13.69 -7.20 1.04
CA GLU A 59 -14.04 -8.50 1.62
C GLU A 59 -13.92 -9.66 0.61
N GLU A 60 -14.10 -9.39 -0.69
CA GLU A 60 -13.92 -10.42 -1.73
C GLU A 60 -12.43 -10.68 -1.98
N VAL A 61 -11.61 -9.63 -2.03
CA VAL A 61 -10.15 -9.75 -2.11
C VAL A 61 -9.60 -10.52 -0.90
N LYS A 62 -10.07 -10.17 0.30
CA LYS A 62 -9.75 -10.88 1.54
C LYS A 62 -10.12 -12.35 1.47
N ALA A 63 -11.31 -12.70 0.96
CA ALA A 63 -11.69 -14.10 0.78
C ALA A 63 -10.72 -14.85 -0.16
N GLN A 64 -10.28 -14.22 -1.26
CA GLN A 64 -9.28 -14.81 -2.16
C GLN A 64 -7.93 -15.02 -1.47
N VAL A 65 -7.47 -14.04 -0.69
CA VAL A 65 -6.21 -14.16 0.06
C VAL A 65 -6.29 -15.29 1.09
N LEU A 66 -7.40 -15.38 1.82
CA LEU A 66 -7.61 -16.39 2.86
C LEU A 66 -7.87 -17.79 2.29
N SER A 67 -8.21 -17.92 1.01
CA SER A 67 -8.28 -19.22 0.33
C SER A 67 -6.90 -19.79 -0.04
N GLY A 68 -5.80 -19.15 0.38
CA GLY A 68 -4.43 -19.62 0.16
C GLY A 68 -3.82 -19.22 -1.20
N LYS A 69 -4.46 -18.33 -1.96
CA LYS A 69 -3.91 -17.86 -3.24
C LYS A 69 -2.67 -16.99 -3.06
N SER A 70 -1.75 -17.07 -4.03
CA SER A 70 -0.61 -16.14 -4.13
C SER A 70 -1.07 -14.74 -4.51
N ASP A 71 -0.24 -13.72 -4.27
CA ASP A 71 -0.59 -12.33 -4.59
C ASP A 71 -0.93 -12.15 -6.08
N GLY A 72 -0.17 -12.80 -6.97
CA GLY A 72 -0.45 -12.81 -8.41
C GLY A 72 -1.82 -13.42 -8.74
N GLN A 73 -2.14 -14.57 -8.13
CA GLN A 73 -3.45 -15.22 -8.34
C GLN A 73 -4.63 -14.39 -7.81
N VAL A 74 -4.42 -13.65 -6.72
CA VAL A 74 -5.43 -12.72 -6.19
C VAL A 74 -5.58 -11.53 -7.12
N LEU A 75 -4.48 -10.97 -7.65
CA LEU A 75 -4.54 -9.88 -8.61
C LEU A 75 -5.23 -10.31 -9.91
N ASP A 76 -4.89 -11.47 -10.47
CA ASP A 76 -5.53 -12.02 -11.66
C ASP A 76 -7.05 -12.14 -11.46
N TRP A 77 -7.47 -12.60 -10.28
CA TRP A 77 -8.89 -12.65 -9.91
C TRP A 77 -9.52 -11.25 -9.87
N CYS A 78 -8.84 -10.24 -9.30
CA CYS A 78 -9.34 -8.86 -9.28
C CYS A 78 -9.49 -8.29 -10.69
N LEU A 79 -8.51 -8.52 -11.56
CA LEU A 79 -8.54 -8.05 -12.95
C LEU A 79 -9.63 -8.76 -13.78
N ALA A 80 -9.94 -10.01 -13.46
CA ALA A 80 -10.98 -10.79 -14.13
C ALA A 80 -12.40 -10.48 -13.64
N ASN A 81 -12.58 -10.14 -12.36
CA ASN A 81 -13.91 -9.93 -11.75
C ASN A 81 -14.25 -8.46 -11.51
N GLY A 82 -13.28 -7.56 -11.65
CA GLY A 82 -13.47 -6.12 -11.59
C GLY A 82 -13.02 -5.45 -12.87
N ARG A 83 -11.90 -4.71 -12.80
CA ARG A 83 -11.36 -3.93 -13.91
C ARG A 83 -10.01 -4.46 -14.35
N ARG A 84 -9.89 -4.84 -15.63
CA ARG A 84 -8.59 -5.02 -16.29
C ARG A 84 -7.94 -3.65 -16.52
N LEU A 85 -6.66 -3.54 -16.19
CA LEU A 85 -5.90 -2.31 -16.33
C LEU A 85 -5.05 -2.33 -17.61
N THR A 86 -4.93 -1.17 -18.25
CA THR A 86 -3.89 -0.92 -19.26
C THR A 86 -2.60 -0.46 -18.59
N ASP A 87 -1.49 -0.44 -19.32
CA ASP A 87 -0.19 0.04 -18.81
C ASP A 87 -0.27 1.50 -18.32
N GLU A 88 -0.99 2.36 -19.03
CA GLU A 88 -1.23 3.75 -18.60
C GLU A 88 -2.01 3.83 -17.28
N GLN A 89 -2.99 2.94 -17.08
CA GLN A 89 -3.75 2.89 -15.84
C GLN A 89 -2.89 2.39 -14.68
N VAL A 90 -2.01 1.41 -14.91
CA VAL A 90 -1.00 0.98 -13.93
C VAL A 90 -0.07 2.14 -13.58
N LEU A 91 0.39 2.92 -14.56
CA LEU A 91 1.22 4.11 -14.34
C LEU A 91 0.49 5.17 -13.50
N ILE A 92 -0.76 5.48 -13.82
CA ILE A 92 -1.57 6.47 -13.07
C ILE A 92 -1.77 6.01 -11.63
N TYR A 93 -2.13 4.73 -11.43
CA TYR A 93 -2.28 4.15 -10.10
C TYR A 93 -0.97 4.24 -9.30
N ASN A 94 0.15 3.75 -9.86
CA ASN A 94 1.43 3.76 -9.16
C ASN A 94 1.91 5.19 -8.86
N SER A 95 1.70 6.12 -9.80
CA SER A 95 2.05 7.53 -9.63
C SER A 95 1.25 8.19 -8.52
N PHE A 96 -0.05 7.90 -8.41
CA PHE A 96 -0.86 8.40 -7.32
C PHE A 96 -0.45 7.77 -5.98
N MET A 97 -0.36 6.43 -5.92
CA MET A 97 -0.10 5.71 -4.67
C MET A 97 1.25 6.09 -4.05
N SER A 98 2.29 6.20 -4.87
CA SER A 98 3.64 6.54 -4.40
C SER A 98 3.86 8.03 -4.09
N LYS A 99 2.91 8.91 -4.41
CA LYS A 99 3.03 10.36 -4.22
C LYS A 99 1.97 10.96 -3.31
N ARG A 100 1.10 10.15 -2.71
CA ARG A 100 0.16 10.65 -1.70
C ARG A 100 0.95 11.24 -0.53
N GLY A 101 0.58 12.46 -0.13
CA GLY A 101 1.29 13.30 0.82
C GLY A 101 2.13 14.40 0.15
N TRP A 102 2.44 14.27 -1.16
CA TRP A 102 3.30 15.22 -1.87
C TRP A 102 2.49 16.22 -2.72
N ARG A 103 2.49 17.48 -2.26
CA ARG A 103 1.73 18.60 -2.86
C ARG A 103 0.23 18.33 -2.93
N ASP A 104 -0.32 17.81 -1.84
CA ASP A 104 -1.73 17.56 -1.66
C ASP A 104 -2.19 17.98 -0.25
N ASP A 105 -3.40 17.59 0.13
CA ASP A 105 -4.04 17.97 1.39
C ASP A 105 -3.35 17.40 2.65
N GLU A 106 -2.43 16.44 2.51
CA GLU A 106 -1.69 15.87 3.64
C GLU A 106 -0.31 16.51 3.85
N THR A 107 0.18 17.28 2.86
CA THR A 107 1.54 17.85 2.86
C THR A 107 1.84 18.71 4.08
N ASP A 108 0.93 19.59 4.48
CA ASP A 108 1.17 20.56 5.56
C ASP A 108 0.58 20.12 6.91
N GLY A 109 -0.11 18.97 6.94
CA GLY A 109 -0.85 18.48 8.11
C GLY A 109 -0.39 17.09 8.53
N PHE A 110 -0.89 16.08 7.84
CA PHE A 110 -0.69 14.68 8.20
C PHE A 110 0.78 14.26 8.12
N ILE A 111 1.51 14.61 7.05
CA ILE A 111 2.91 14.17 6.90
C ILE A 111 3.80 14.70 8.05
N PRO A 112 3.81 16.01 8.38
CA PRO A 112 4.59 16.52 9.51
C PRO A 112 4.13 16.00 10.88
N GLU A 113 2.84 15.71 11.05
CA GLU A 113 2.30 15.12 12.28
C GLU A 113 2.86 13.70 12.49
N MET A 114 2.82 12.87 11.44
CA MET A 114 3.33 11.49 11.52
C MET A 114 4.86 11.43 11.67
N ILE A 115 5.62 12.35 11.07
CA ILE A 115 7.07 12.46 11.31
C ILE A 115 7.34 12.63 12.81
N LYS A 116 6.58 13.48 13.50
CA LYS A 116 6.71 13.71 14.95
C LYS A 116 6.26 12.48 15.75
N GLU A 117 5.10 11.93 15.42
CA GLU A 117 4.52 10.78 16.14
C GLU A 117 5.43 9.55 16.07
N TYR A 118 6.01 9.29 14.90
CA TYR A 118 6.92 8.16 14.68
C TYR A 118 8.36 8.43 15.14
N GLY A 119 8.66 9.66 15.59
CA GLY A 119 10.02 10.06 15.99
C GLY A 119 11.03 10.01 14.85
N LEU A 120 10.59 10.29 13.62
CA LEU A 120 11.45 10.32 12.44
C LEU A 120 12.24 11.62 12.36
N LYS A 121 13.33 11.58 11.60
CA LYS A 121 14.14 12.76 11.34
C LYS A 121 13.41 13.69 10.37
N ASP A 122 13.13 14.91 10.81
CA ASP A 122 12.56 15.96 9.98
C ASP A 122 13.67 16.70 9.20
N ASP A 123 14.17 16.06 8.13
CA ASP A 123 15.20 16.62 7.25
C ASP A 123 14.73 16.86 5.80
N GLY A 124 13.41 16.84 5.60
CA GLY A 124 12.77 17.09 4.31
C GLY A 124 12.81 15.92 3.32
N ASN A 125 13.29 14.74 3.71
CA ASN A 125 13.30 13.57 2.84
C ASN A 125 12.00 12.75 2.88
N VAL A 126 11.32 12.71 4.03
CA VAL A 126 10.05 11.99 4.19
C VAL A 126 8.91 12.92 3.79
N ILE A 127 8.36 12.72 2.59
CA ILE A 127 7.39 13.65 2.00
C ILE A 127 6.12 12.99 1.47
N THR A 128 6.00 11.67 1.62
CA THR A 128 4.84 10.86 1.23
C THR A 128 4.44 9.88 2.32
N ASP A 129 3.22 9.37 2.27
CA ASP A 129 2.81 8.23 3.11
C ASP A 129 3.71 7.02 2.93
N PHE A 130 4.16 6.76 1.70
CA PHE A 130 5.04 5.62 1.43
C PHE A 130 6.37 5.82 2.14
N ASP A 131 6.93 7.03 2.14
CA ASP A 131 8.15 7.32 2.90
C ASP A 131 7.94 7.11 4.40
N LEU A 132 6.83 7.63 4.96
CA LEU A 132 6.47 7.42 6.36
C LEU A 132 6.43 5.94 6.73
N ILE A 133 5.68 5.15 5.96
CA ILE A 133 5.48 3.72 6.20
C ILE A 133 6.80 2.96 6.05
N GLU A 134 7.55 3.21 4.99
CA GLU A 134 8.81 2.50 4.75
C GLU A 134 9.81 2.80 5.86
N VAL A 135 10.01 4.07 6.21
CA VAL A 135 10.97 4.47 7.26
C VAL A 135 10.55 3.93 8.62
N ASP A 136 9.27 4.07 8.99
CA ASP A 136 8.74 3.54 10.24
C ASP A 136 8.96 2.01 10.33
N GLU A 137 8.81 1.29 9.23
CA GLU A 137 9.04 -0.15 9.18
C GLU A 137 10.51 -0.57 8.94
N GLY A 138 11.43 0.40 9.00
CA GLY A 138 12.88 0.17 8.95
C GLY A 138 13.43 -0.03 7.53
N ARG A 139 12.80 0.57 6.52
CA ARG A 139 13.20 0.50 5.10
C ARG A 139 13.32 1.92 4.54
N TRP A 140 14.22 2.13 3.59
CA TRP A 140 14.39 3.45 2.96
C TRP A 140 14.65 3.30 1.47
N TYR A 141 13.78 3.91 0.66
CA TYR A 141 13.75 3.74 -0.79
C TYR A 141 13.51 5.08 -1.53
N PRO A 142 14.49 6.00 -1.50
CA PRO A 142 14.29 7.40 -1.91
C PRO A 142 13.89 7.58 -3.38
N ASP A 143 14.18 6.59 -4.23
CA ASP A 143 13.96 6.66 -5.68
C ASP A 143 13.00 5.60 -6.22
N MET A 144 12.44 4.72 -5.37
CA MET A 144 11.66 3.58 -5.89
C MET A 144 10.31 4.00 -6.48
N TRP A 145 9.80 5.20 -6.18
CA TRP A 145 8.66 5.78 -6.88
C TRP A 145 8.90 5.96 -8.39
N ARG A 146 10.16 6.07 -8.84
CA ARG A 146 10.52 6.16 -10.27
C ARG A 146 10.17 4.88 -11.02
N ASP A 147 10.11 3.75 -10.33
CA ASP A 147 9.72 2.47 -10.93
C ASP A 147 8.26 2.46 -11.36
N ALA A 148 7.43 3.46 -10.99
CA ALA A 148 6.11 3.65 -11.59
C ALA A 148 6.18 3.84 -13.12
N TRP A 149 7.29 4.35 -13.64
CA TRP A 149 7.53 4.73 -15.04
C TRP A 149 8.38 3.71 -15.82
N LYS A 150 8.71 2.58 -15.17
CA LYS A 150 9.38 1.42 -15.77
C LYS A 150 8.38 0.30 -15.97
#